data_AF-A0A3M1HG21-F1
#
_entry.id   AF-A0A3M1HG21-F1
#
_cell.length_a   1.000
_cell.length_b   1.000
_cell.length_c   1.000
_cell.angle_alpha   90.00
_cell.angle_beta   90.00
_cell.angle_gamma   90.00
#
_symmetry.space_group_name_H-M   'P 1'
#
loop_
_entity.id
_entity.type
_entity.pdbx_description
1 polymer ?
#
loop_
_entity_poly.entity_id
_entity_poly.type
_entity_poly.pdbx_seq_one_letter_code
_entity_poly.pdbx_strand_id
1 'polypeptide(L)'
;MKLESLAVRAVLSLAVLVGLLNLPAPAMSQDNNPVQNVLVNGDFEAGFQEAYQLALGWGGFSNGNAVVGFQDDTWEAVVVSGEHAQMIEIRDSMELNRYAGIYQTVNVTPGVPYTLTLHGLIRSTEGDINLSDYGYRLQYAVDYSGGTAWELLDEEAWVELPWDEQPLADPPGGEYRLDTYQTTITPTGKNLTLFIRAWKKWANNGTGIFDLDSISLVGPAPSPFDISAAEAAVVTSAPAENAPASAPPAAPAEDEAAETPADQSLSTSVGPATAPPVEDTRLPVSGRGANEHVSYLIASSILLLLALFVGAVTATMRERVSADAPDINLGDGGI
;
A
#
# COMPACT_ATOMS: atom_id res chain seq x y z
N MET A 1 -69.26 9.43 -42.53
CA MET A 1 -68.62 8.73 -41.39
C MET A 1 -67.49 7.89 -41.99
N LYS A 2 -66.22 8.19 -41.69
CA LYS A 2 -65.08 7.67 -42.48
C LYS A 2 -64.76 6.22 -42.11
N LEU A 3 -64.63 5.35 -43.11
CA LEU A 3 -64.26 3.94 -42.95
C LEU A 3 -63.13 3.50 -43.89
N GLU A 4 -62.18 4.41 -44.17
CA GLU A 4 -60.98 4.14 -44.98
C GLU A 4 -59.73 4.73 -44.30
N SER A 5 -59.05 3.93 -43.47
CA SER A 5 -57.69 4.22 -42.96
C SER A 5 -57.06 3.01 -42.24
N LEU A 6 -57.33 1.77 -42.67
CA LEU A 6 -56.97 0.57 -41.88
C LEU A 6 -56.43 -0.60 -42.72
N ALA A 7 -55.56 -0.33 -43.71
CA ALA A 7 -54.98 -1.38 -44.56
C ALA A 7 -53.50 -1.20 -44.99
N VAL A 8 -52.93 0.01 -44.97
CA VAL A 8 -51.65 0.28 -45.68
C VAL A 8 -50.43 0.48 -44.75
N ARG A 9 -50.62 0.60 -43.42
CA ARG A 9 -49.52 0.80 -42.45
C ARG A 9 -49.04 -0.48 -41.72
N ALA A 10 -49.54 -1.65 -42.08
CA ALA A 10 -49.24 -2.91 -41.39
C ALA A 10 -48.15 -3.79 -42.06
N VAL A 11 -47.68 -3.45 -43.27
CA VAL A 11 -46.80 -4.33 -44.07
C VAL A 11 -45.32 -3.91 -44.06
N LEU A 12 -45.00 -2.67 -43.64
CA LEU A 12 -43.62 -2.16 -43.66
C LEU A 12 -42.86 -2.24 -42.31
N SER A 13 -43.40 -2.94 -41.31
CA SER A 13 -42.79 -3.08 -39.98
C SER A 13 -42.29 -4.49 -39.64
N LEU A 14 -42.49 -5.48 -40.53
CA LEU A 14 -42.13 -6.88 -40.28
C LEU A 14 -40.79 -7.31 -40.91
N ALA A 15 -40.24 -6.51 -41.83
CA ALA A 15 -39.01 -6.84 -42.56
C ALA A 15 -37.69 -6.45 -41.84
N VAL A 16 -37.76 -5.68 -40.75
CA VAL A 16 -36.57 -5.23 -39.98
C VAL A 16 -36.25 -6.15 -38.81
N LEU A 17 -37.21 -6.94 -38.31
CA LEU A 17 -37.06 -7.72 -37.08
C LEU A 17 -36.36 -9.09 -37.26
N VAL A 18 -36.12 -9.52 -38.51
CA VAL A 18 -35.48 -10.83 -38.80
C VAL A 18 -33.98 -10.69 -39.12
N GLY A 19 -33.48 -9.46 -39.32
CA GLY A 19 -32.07 -9.21 -39.69
C GLY A 19 -31.07 -9.21 -38.53
N LEU A 20 -31.52 -9.22 -37.27
CA LEU A 20 -30.66 -9.02 -36.07
C LEU A 20 -30.26 -10.32 -35.35
N LEU A 21 -30.68 -11.50 -35.82
CA LEU A 21 -30.39 -12.79 -35.17
C LEU A 21 -29.15 -13.53 -35.72
N ASN A 22 -28.39 -12.91 -36.62
CA ASN A 22 -27.12 -13.42 -37.15
C ASN A 22 -25.94 -12.48 -36.86
N LEU A 23 -25.92 -11.85 -35.69
CA LEU A 23 -24.63 -11.43 -35.13
C LEU A 23 -23.91 -12.71 -34.69
N PRO A 24 -22.66 -12.96 -35.13
CA PRO A 24 -21.86 -14.00 -34.50
C PRO A 24 -21.79 -13.66 -33.01
N ALA A 25 -22.15 -14.61 -32.15
CA ALA A 25 -21.87 -14.48 -30.73
C ALA A 25 -20.37 -14.11 -30.60
N PRO A 26 -20.00 -13.12 -29.75
CA PRO A 26 -18.59 -12.84 -29.52
C PRO A 26 -17.96 -14.17 -29.15
N ALA A 27 -16.91 -14.55 -29.88
CA ALA A 27 -16.19 -15.77 -29.59
C ALA A 27 -15.58 -15.58 -28.21
N MET A 28 -16.25 -16.13 -27.20
CA MET A 28 -15.72 -16.28 -25.86
C MET A 28 -14.51 -17.19 -26.02
N SER A 29 -13.34 -16.58 -26.18
CA SER A 29 -12.08 -17.30 -26.06
C SER A 29 -12.12 -17.98 -24.71
N GLN A 30 -12.16 -19.30 -24.71
CA GLN A 30 -11.77 -20.07 -23.53
C GLN A 30 -10.27 -19.85 -23.36
N ASP A 31 -9.91 -18.70 -22.79
CA ASP A 31 -8.61 -18.53 -22.17
C ASP A 31 -8.57 -19.55 -21.04
N ASN A 32 -7.89 -20.67 -21.32
CA ASN A 32 -7.67 -21.74 -20.37
C ASN A 32 -6.62 -21.34 -19.31
N ASN A 33 -6.47 -20.04 -19.02
CA ASN A 33 -5.65 -19.57 -17.92
C ASN A 33 -6.28 -20.06 -16.62
N PRO A 34 -5.53 -20.80 -15.78
CA PRO A 34 -6.06 -21.27 -14.52
C PRO A 34 -6.45 -20.08 -13.64
N VAL A 35 -7.54 -20.21 -12.90
CA VAL A 35 -7.93 -19.21 -11.90
C VAL A 35 -7.11 -19.46 -10.64
N GLN A 36 -6.46 -18.42 -10.12
CA GLN A 36 -5.62 -18.48 -8.92
C GLN A 36 -5.77 -17.20 -8.08
N ASN A 37 -5.42 -17.28 -6.80
CA ASN A 37 -5.08 -16.09 -6.02
C ASN A 37 -3.73 -15.55 -6.57
N VAL A 38 -3.66 -14.27 -6.92
CA VAL A 38 -2.39 -13.64 -7.34
C VAL A 38 -1.65 -12.97 -6.19
N LEU A 39 -2.30 -12.80 -5.02
CA LEU A 39 -1.63 -12.36 -3.81
C LEU A 39 -0.79 -13.50 -3.21
N VAL A 40 0.35 -13.12 -2.63
CA VAL A 40 1.24 -14.02 -1.89
C VAL A 40 1.03 -13.78 -0.41
N ASN A 41 0.85 -14.84 0.37
CA ASN A 41 0.72 -14.75 1.84
C ASN A 41 -0.37 -13.76 2.28
N GLY A 42 -1.53 -13.77 1.63
CA GLY A 42 -2.68 -12.93 2.01
C GLY A 42 -3.53 -13.54 3.13
N ASP A 43 -3.34 -14.83 3.37
CA ASP A 43 -3.76 -15.64 4.52
C ASP A 43 -2.74 -15.57 5.69
N PHE A 44 -1.61 -14.90 5.52
CA PHE A 44 -0.59 -14.62 6.56
C PHE A 44 0.14 -15.84 7.19
N GLU A 45 -0.30 -17.06 6.90
CA GLU A 45 0.29 -18.34 7.34
C GLU A 45 1.72 -18.62 6.85
N ALA A 46 2.25 -17.89 5.86
CA ALA A 46 3.64 -18.08 5.41
C ALA A 46 4.67 -17.35 6.32
N GLY A 47 4.20 -16.67 7.37
CA GLY A 47 5.03 -16.03 8.40
C GLY A 47 5.35 -14.55 8.12
N PHE A 48 6.11 -13.96 9.05
CA PHE A 48 6.32 -12.53 9.17
C PHE A 48 7.80 -12.12 9.17
N GLN A 49 8.06 -10.86 8.82
CA GLN A 49 9.37 -10.22 8.83
C GLN A 49 9.79 -9.91 10.27
N GLU A 50 10.80 -10.60 10.80
CA GLU A 50 11.26 -10.47 12.20
C GLU A 50 11.39 -9.02 12.70
N ALA A 51 11.99 -8.14 11.89
CA ALA A 51 12.27 -6.75 12.25
C ALA A 51 11.06 -5.79 12.19
N TYR A 52 10.00 -6.13 11.46
CA TYR A 52 8.87 -5.22 11.19
C TYR A 52 7.50 -5.82 11.53
N GLN A 53 7.43 -7.12 11.80
CA GLN A 53 6.20 -7.87 12.08
C GLN A 53 5.11 -7.64 11.00
N LEU A 54 5.58 -7.47 9.76
CA LEU A 54 4.79 -7.45 8.54
C LEU A 54 4.84 -8.82 7.90
N ALA A 55 3.71 -9.31 7.37
CA ALA A 55 3.67 -10.57 6.64
C ALA A 55 4.72 -10.61 5.51
N LEU A 56 5.32 -11.79 5.29
CA LEU A 56 6.26 -11.98 4.19
C LEU A 56 5.57 -11.71 2.84
N GLY A 57 6.20 -10.92 1.98
CA GLY A 57 5.62 -10.46 0.71
C GLY A 57 4.78 -9.19 0.79
N TRP A 58 4.57 -8.61 1.97
CA TRP A 58 3.85 -7.34 2.15
C TRP A 58 4.80 -6.20 2.56
N GLY A 59 4.54 -5.00 2.03
CA GLY A 59 5.16 -3.76 2.49
C GLY A 59 4.22 -2.98 3.42
N GLY A 60 4.78 -2.23 4.37
CA GLY A 60 4.02 -1.35 5.27
C GLY A 60 4.24 0.13 4.95
N PHE A 61 3.28 0.99 5.31
CA PHE A 61 3.38 2.45 5.20
C PHE A 61 2.64 3.16 6.34
N SER A 62 2.98 4.43 6.58
CA SER A 62 2.19 5.35 7.42
C SER A 62 2.52 6.81 7.12
N ASN A 63 1.67 7.75 7.56
CA ASN A 63 1.96 9.19 7.52
C ASN A 63 2.58 9.76 8.81
N GLY A 64 2.98 8.91 9.75
CA GLY A 64 3.65 9.30 10.99
C GLY A 64 2.82 10.19 11.93
N ASN A 65 3.50 10.82 12.90
CA ASN A 65 2.91 11.65 13.97
C ASN A 65 1.81 10.95 14.81
N ALA A 66 1.86 9.63 14.85
CA ALA A 66 1.14 8.73 15.73
C ALA A 66 2.11 7.65 16.21
N VAL A 67 1.73 6.89 17.24
CA VAL A 67 2.33 5.56 17.42
C VAL A 67 1.65 4.64 16.43
N VAL A 68 2.47 4.00 15.59
CA VAL A 68 2.04 3.02 14.59
C VAL A 68 2.74 1.71 14.86
N GLY A 69 1.98 0.63 14.92
CA GLY A 69 2.46 -0.74 15.07
C GLY A 69 1.99 -1.63 13.93
N PHE A 70 2.80 -2.63 13.61
CA PHE A 70 2.41 -3.80 12.82
C PHE A 70 2.73 -5.02 13.69
N GLN A 71 1.90 -6.05 13.65
CA GLN A 71 2.17 -7.28 14.38
C GLN A 71 1.59 -8.52 13.69
N ASP A 72 2.28 -9.65 13.87
CA ASP A 72 1.70 -10.99 13.87
C ASP A 72 0.75 -11.10 15.08
N ASP A 73 -0.57 -11.16 14.83
CA ASP A 73 -1.56 -11.44 15.86
C ASP A 73 -2.04 -12.88 15.73
N THR A 74 -1.80 -13.65 16.78
CA THR A 74 -2.13 -15.08 16.92
C THR A 74 -3.32 -15.29 17.87
N TRP A 75 -4.03 -14.22 18.21
CA TRP A 75 -5.23 -14.30 19.05
C TRP A 75 -6.40 -14.88 18.25
N GLU A 76 -6.82 -16.11 18.59
CA GLU A 76 -7.92 -16.85 17.96
C GLU A 76 -9.23 -16.04 17.76
N ALA A 77 -9.44 -14.96 18.52
CA ALA A 77 -10.63 -14.12 18.40
C ALA A 77 -10.58 -13.12 17.23
N VAL A 78 -9.42 -12.91 16.60
CA VAL A 78 -9.24 -12.03 15.43
C VAL A 78 -8.75 -12.76 14.17
N VAL A 79 -8.32 -14.02 14.30
CA VAL A 79 -7.97 -14.91 13.19
C VAL A 79 -9.25 -15.46 12.55
N VAL A 80 -9.39 -15.29 11.25
CA VAL A 80 -10.47 -15.79 10.37
C VAL A 80 -10.15 -17.20 9.88
N SER A 81 -8.88 -17.48 9.57
CA SER A 81 -8.41 -18.79 9.11
C SER A 81 -6.94 -19.02 9.47
N GLY A 82 -6.57 -20.25 9.81
CA GLY A 82 -5.19 -20.59 10.14
C GLY A 82 -4.82 -20.30 11.59
N GLU A 83 -3.60 -19.81 11.81
CA GLU A 83 -3.03 -19.47 13.12
C GLU A 83 -2.67 -17.96 13.24
N HIS A 84 -2.67 -17.21 12.13
CA HIS A 84 -2.10 -15.86 12.04
C HIS A 84 -3.03 -14.81 11.40
N ALA A 85 -2.96 -13.57 11.90
CA ALA A 85 -3.55 -12.38 11.29
C ALA A 85 -2.54 -11.22 11.25
N GLN A 86 -2.71 -10.28 10.31
CA GLN A 86 -1.93 -9.05 10.28
C GLN A 86 -2.64 -7.96 11.07
N MET A 87 -2.12 -7.61 12.25
CA MET A 87 -2.56 -6.46 13.02
C MET A 87 -1.86 -5.17 12.56
N ILE A 88 -2.62 -4.08 12.54
CA ILE A 88 -2.13 -2.70 12.43
C ILE A 88 -2.64 -1.89 13.63
N GLU A 89 -1.77 -1.20 14.37
CA GLU A 89 -2.13 -0.29 15.46
C GLU A 89 -1.94 1.17 15.03
N ILE A 90 -2.89 2.06 15.38
CA ILE A 90 -2.71 3.52 15.37
C ILE A 90 -3.21 4.09 16.70
N ARG A 91 -2.34 4.72 17.49
CA ARG A 91 -2.70 5.38 18.77
C ARG A 91 -1.95 6.68 19.05
N ASP A 92 -2.38 7.36 20.10
CA ASP A 92 -1.72 8.55 20.68
C ASP A 92 -1.46 9.69 19.68
N SER A 93 -2.37 9.87 18.71
CA SER A 93 -2.28 10.95 17.71
C SER A 93 -3.07 12.19 18.11
N MET A 94 -2.35 13.30 18.30
CA MET A 94 -2.93 14.64 18.40
C MET A 94 -3.07 15.33 17.02
N GLU A 95 -2.83 14.62 15.92
CA GLU A 95 -3.15 15.06 14.57
C GLU A 95 -4.39 14.36 14.00
N LEU A 96 -5.10 15.06 13.12
CA LEU A 96 -6.15 14.49 12.30
C LEU A 96 -5.58 13.53 11.24
N ASN A 97 -6.43 12.63 10.76
CA ASN A 97 -6.21 11.75 9.61
C ASN A 97 -4.84 11.07 9.62
N ARG A 98 -4.67 10.16 10.57
CA ARG A 98 -3.53 9.25 10.60
C ARG A 98 -3.84 7.99 9.84
N TYR A 99 -2.88 7.58 9.02
CA TYR A 99 -2.96 6.40 8.19
C TYR A 99 -1.77 5.49 8.49
N ALA A 100 -2.05 4.21 8.60
CA ALA A 100 -1.08 3.13 8.57
C ALA A 100 -1.67 2.02 7.70
N GLY A 101 -0.85 1.28 6.96
CA GLY A 101 -1.38 0.33 6.00
C GLY A 101 -0.36 -0.66 5.48
N ILE A 102 -0.86 -1.65 4.76
CA ILE A 102 -0.09 -2.67 4.06
C ILE A 102 -0.36 -2.61 2.56
N TYR A 103 0.61 -3.05 1.76
CA TYR A 103 0.46 -3.16 0.31
C TYR A 103 1.21 -4.34 -0.29
N GLN A 104 0.75 -4.80 -1.44
CA GLN A 104 1.44 -5.78 -2.26
C GLN A 104 1.25 -5.46 -3.75
N THR A 105 2.36 -5.50 -4.50
CA THR A 105 2.37 -5.35 -5.96
C THR A 105 2.42 -6.72 -6.62
N VAL A 106 1.51 -7.00 -7.55
CA VAL A 106 1.34 -8.31 -8.18
C VAL A 106 1.16 -8.21 -9.70
N ASN A 107 1.56 -9.28 -10.41
CA ASN A 107 1.33 -9.43 -11.84
C ASN A 107 -0.13 -9.87 -12.11
N VAL A 108 -0.76 -9.28 -13.12
CA VAL A 108 -2.17 -9.49 -13.50
C VAL A 108 -2.38 -9.40 -15.01
N THR A 109 -3.49 -9.93 -15.49
CA THR A 109 -3.89 -9.79 -16.91
C THR A 109 -4.73 -8.52 -17.09
N PRO A 110 -4.35 -7.57 -17.97
CA PRO A 110 -5.15 -6.37 -18.22
C PRO A 110 -6.52 -6.70 -18.82
N GLY A 111 -7.56 -5.96 -18.40
CA GLY A 111 -8.91 -6.02 -18.96
C GLY A 111 -9.76 -7.20 -18.49
N VAL A 112 -9.23 -8.10 -17.67
CA VAL A 112 -9.99 -9.25 -17.09
C VAL A 112 -10.43 -8.93 -15.66
N PRO A 113 -11.58 -9.44 -15.19
CA PRO A 113 -12.01 -9.24 -13.81
C PRO A 113 -11.22 -10.13 -12.83
N TYR A 114 -10.86 -9.56 -11.68
CA TYR A 114 -10.41 -10.26 -10.49
C TYR A 114 -11.37 -9.98 -9.33
N THR A 115 -11.66 -10.99 -8.53
CA THR A 115 -12.44 -10.86 -7.29
C THR A 115 -11.49 -10.57 -6.14
N LEU A 116 -11.58 -9.36 -5.57
CA LEU A 116 -10.91 -9.00 -4.33
C LEU A 116 -11.82 -9.39 -3.15
N THR A 117 -11.30 -10.17 -2.21
CA THR A 117 -11.96 -10.48 -0.93
C THR A 117 -11.04 -10.05 0.22
N LEU A 118 -11.61 -9.36 1.21
CA LEU A 118 -10.96 -8.90 2.43
C LEU A 118 -11.74 -9.45 3.62
N HIS A 119 -11.06 -9.98 4.62
CA HIS A 119 -11.63 -10.30 5.93
C HIS A 119 -10.87 -9.57 7.04
N GLY A 120 -11.53 -9.38 8.18
CA GLY A 120 -10.91 -8.71 9.32
C GLY A 120 -11.92 -8.02 10.23
N LEU A 121 -11.42 -7.16 11.11
CA LEU A 121 -12.25 -6.29 11.94
C LEU A 121 -11.55 -4.97 12.30
N ILE A 122 -12.31 -4.08 12.94
CA ILE A 122 -11.79 -2.87 13.57
C ILE A 122 -12.11 -2.95 15.06
N ARG A 123 -11.11 -2.72 15.91
CA ARG A 123 -11.24 -2.56 17.36
C ARG A 123 -10.83 -1.14 17.76
N SER A 124 -11.50 -0.52 18.72
CA SER A 124 -11.07 0.78 19.24
C SER A 124 -11.38 1.01 20.71
N THR A 125 -10.76 2.06 21.26
CA THR A 125 -10.94 2.51 22.65
C THR A 125 -12.38 2.93 22.94
N GLU A 126 -13.01 3.61 21.99
CA GLU A 126 -14.40 4.03 22.05
C GLU A 126 -15.36 2.85 21.82
N GLY A 127 -14.98 1.89 20.96
CA GLY A 127 -15.66 0.60 20.77
C GLY A 127 -17.04 0.66 20.11
N ASP A 128 -17.49 1.85 19.73
CA ASP A 128 -18.77 2.11 19.06
C ASP A 128 -18.62 3.32 18.12
N ILE A 129 -19.12 3.16 16.90
CA ILE A 129 -19.03 4.15 15.82
C ILE A 129 -19.64 5.52 16.14
N ASN A 130 -20.65 5.57 17.00
CA ASN A 130 -21.30 6.81 17.41
C ASN A 130 -20.52 7.49 18.54
N LEU A 131 -19.81 6.72 19.37
CA LEU A 131 -18.96 7.26 20.44
C LEU A 131 -17.63 7.82 19.90
N SER A 132 -17.08 7.21 18.85
CA SER A 132 -15.89 7.73 18.16
C SER A 132 -16.20 8.85 17.16
N ASP A 133 -17.48 9.15 16.87
CA ASP A 133 -17.92 9.98 15.75
C ASP A 133 -17.29 9.51 14.42
N TYR A 134 -17.43 8.22 14.09
CA TYR A 134 -16.90 7.61 12.86
C TYR A 134 -15.35 7.63 12.78
N GLY A 135 -14.68 7.56 13.94
CA GLY A 135 -13.27 7.90 14.13
C GLY A 135 -12.24 6.89 13.62
N TYR A 136 -12.61 5.62 13.38
CA TYR A 136 -11.69 4.56 12.97
C TYR A 136 -12.28 3.72 11.85
N ARG A 137 -11.64 3.74 10.67
CA ARG A 137 -12.14 3.04 9.45
C ARG A 137 -11.02 2.28 8.74
N LEU A 138 -11.40 1.32 7.91
CA LEU A 138 -10.51 0.68 6.93
C LEU A 138 -10.88 1.13 5.52
N GLN A 139 -9.88 1.31 4.67
CA GLN A 139 -10.02 1.64 3.25
C GLN A 139 -9.10 0.76 2.42
N TYR A 140 -9.46 0.49 1.17
CA TYR A 140 -8.54 -0.06 0.17
C TYR A 140 -8.45 0.86 -1.05
N ALA A 141 -7.34 0.77 -1.79
CA ALA A 141 -7.15 1.42 -3.07
C ALA A 141 -6.32 0.51 -4.00
N VAL A 142 -6.35 0.79 -5.31
CA VAL A 142 -5.59 0.03 -6.30
C VAL A 142 -4.86 0.98 -7.25
N ASP A 143 -3.54 0.86 -7.34
CA ASP A 143 -2.74 1.47 -8.40
C ASP A 143 -2.52 0.47 -9.53
N TYR A 144 -3.21 0.67 -10.66
CA TYR A 144 -3.07 -0.18 -11.86
C TYR A 144 -1.78 0.06 -12.67
N SER A 145 -0.90 0.96 -12.22
CA SER A 145 0.48 1.07 -12.73
C SER A 145 1.48 0.20 -11.96
N GLY A 146 1.11 -0.25 -10.76
CA GLY A 146 2.00 -1.00 -9.86
C GLY A 146 3.00 -0.14 -9.09
N GLY A 147 2.73 1.16 -8.92
CA GLY A 147 3.50 2.03 -8.02
C GLY A 147 3.21 1.73 -6.54
N THR A 148 4.10 2.18 -5.66
CA THR A 148 4.03 1.93 -4.20
C THR A 148 3.88 3.22 -3.38
N ALA A 149 3.90 4.39 -4.05
CA ALA A 149 3.74 5.70 -3.43
C ALA A 149 2.25 6.01 -3.21
N TRP A 150 1.69 5.44 -2.15
CA TRP A 150 0.29 5.57 -1.76
C TRP A 150 -0.17 7.04 -1.57
N GLU A 151 0.77 7.95 -1.27
CA GLU A 151 0.54 9.40 -1.14
C GLU A 151 0.22 10.10 -2.48
N LEU A 152 0.48 9.44 -3.61
CA LEU A 152 0.18 9.94 -4.96
C LEU A 152 -1.19 9.50 -5.49
N LEU A 153 -1.94 8.71 -4.72
CA LEU A 153 -3.31 8.34 -5.05
C LEU A 153 -4.27 9.48 -4.69
N ASP A 154 -5.17 9.81 -5.62
CA ASP A 154 -6.29 10.71 -5.35
C ASP A 154 -7.15 10.17 -4.19
N GLU A 155 -7.73 11.03 -3.35
CA GLU A 155 -8.50 10.58 -2.19
C GLU A 155 -9.75 9.81 -2.61
N GLU A 156 -10.34 10.13 -3.77
CA GLU A 156 -11.45 9.40 -4.39
C GLU A 156 -11.09 7.97 -4.86
N ALA A 157 -9.81 7.60 -4.93
CA ALA A 157 -9.37 6.24 -5.21
C ALA A 157 -9.52 5.30 -3.99
N TRP A 158 -9.67 5.85 -2.78
CA TRP A 158 -9.81 5.09 -1.54
C TRP A 158 -11.28 4.73 -1.29
N VAL A 159 -11.58 3.44 -1.38
CA VAL A 159 -12.90 2.88 -1.09
C VAL A 159 -12.93 2.45 0.38
N GLU A 160 -13.85 3.03 1.15
CA GLU A 160 -14.04 2.68 2.56
C GLU A 160 -14.81 1.37 2.72
N LEU A 161 -14.35 0.52 3.64
CA LEU A 161 -15.02 -0.72 3.97
C LEU A 161 -16.26 -0.44 4.86
N PRO A 162 -17.36 -1.17 4.67
CA PRO A 162 -18.57 -1.02 5.47
C PRO A 162 -18.45 -1.76 6.82
N TRP A 163 -17.30 -1.62 7.49
CA TRP A 163 -16.96 -2.32 8.73
C TRP A 163 -16.94 -1.33 9.87
N ASP A 164 -17.72 -1.61 10.90
CA ASP A 164 -17.85 -0.74 12.07
C ASP A 164 -17.07 -1.31 13.24
N GLU A 165 -16.42 -0.41 13.98
CA GLU A 165 -15.54 -0.77 15.09
C GLU A 165 -16.26 -1.46 16.26
N GLN A 166 -15.46 -2.18 17.03
CA GLN A 166 -15.87 -2.94 18.22
C GLN A 166 -14.92 -2.60 19.39
N PRO A 167 -15.28 -2.89 20.65
CA PRO A 167 -14.41 -2.62 21.80
C PRO A 167 -13.07 -3.37 21.74
N LEU A 168 -11.98 -2.78 22.27
CA LEU A 168 -10.65 -3.43 22.36
C LEU A 168 -10.66 -4.79 23.11
N ALA A 169 -11.61 -4.98 24.03
CA ALA A 169 -11.85 -6.21 24.78
C ALA A 169 -13.34 -6.35 25.10
N ASP A 170 -13.78 -7.56 25.47
CA ASP A 170 -15.15 -7.87 25.90
C ASP A 170 -16.25 -7.42 24.89
N PRO A 171 -16.21 -7.89 23.63
CA PRO A 171 -17.17 -7.48 22.60
C PRO A 171 -18.62 -7.87 22.95
N PRO A 172 -19.64 -7.09 22.51
CA PRO A 172 -21.04 -7.40 22.78
C PRO A 172 -21.45 -8.78 22.23
N GLY A 173 -21.75 -9.71 23.14
CA GLY A 173 -22.06 -11.11 22.79
C GLY A 173 -20.97 -12.11 23.17
N GLY A 174 -19.76 -11.64 23.51
CA GLY A 174 -18.62 -12.46 23.95
C GLY A 174 -17.68 -12.92 22.83
N GLU A 175 -18.02 -12.65 21.57
CA GLU A 175 -17.23 -12.99 20.38
C GLU A 175 -17.15 -11.75 19.48
N TYR A 176 -16.05 -11.60 18.73
CA TYR A 176 -15.90 -10.51 17.75
C TYR A 176 -16.65 -10.83 16.46
N ARG A 177 -17.25 -9.80 15.86
CA ARG A 177 -17.69 -9.85 14.47
C ARG A 177 -16.47 -9.73 13.56
N LEU A 178 -16.13 -10.81 12.87
CA LEU A 178 -15.22 -10.81 11.73
C LEU A 178 -16.03 -10.48 10.47
N ASP A 179 -15.79 -9.30 9.91
CA ASP A 179 -16.48 -8.83 8.72
C ASP A 179 -15.81 -9.35 7.44
N THR A 180 -16.56 -9.34 6.34
CA THR A 180 -16.08 -9.72 5.01
C THR A 180 -16.50 -8.66 4.00
N TYR A 181 -15.60 -8.28 3.11
CA TYR A 181 -15.88 -7.42 1.98
C TYR A 181 -15.42 -8.09 0.69
N GLN A 182 -16.24 -8.04 -0.35
CA GLN A 182 -15.92 -8.59 -1.65
C GLN A 182 -16.31 -7.63 -2.76
N THR A 183 -15.45 -7.49 -3.76
CA THR A 183 -15.65 -6.62 -4.92
C THR A 183 -14.96 -7.19 -6.16
N THR A 184 -15.22 -6.60 -7.32
CA THR A 184 -14.52 -6.93 -8.58
C THR A 184 -13.66 -5.76 -9.00
N ILE A 185 -12.38 -6.01 -9.27
CA ILE A 185 -11.48 -5.05 -9.90
C ILE A 185 -11.10 -5.53 -11.30
N THR A 186 -10.90 -4.61 -12.23
CA THR A 186 -10.50 -4.92 -13.61
C THR A 186 -9.22 -4.16 -13.93
N PRO A 187 -8.04 -4.82 -13.88
CA PRO A 187 -6.77 -4.12 -14.04
C PRO A 187 -6.62 -3.49 -15.42
N THR A 188 -6.05 -2.29 -15.49
CA THR A 188 -5.75 -1.62 -16.77
C THR A 188 -4.29 -1.81 -17.20
N GLY A 189 -3.39 -2.11 -16.26
CA GLY A 189 -1.99 -2.49 -16.49
C GLY A 189 -1.74 -3.99 -16.28
N LYS A 190 -0.50 -4.42 -16.56
CA LYS A 190 -0.02 -5.80 -16.32
C LYS A 190 0.38 -6.07 -14.86
N ASN A 191 0.49 -5.00 -14.09
CA ASN A 191 0.76 -5.03 -12.66
C ASN A 191 -0.38 -4.27 -11.97
N LEU A 192 -0.60 -4.56 -10.69
CA LEU A 192 -1.27 -3.62 -9.80
C LEU A 192 -0.63 -3.65 -8.43
N THR A 193 -0.78 -2.56 -7.69
CA THR A 193 -0.55 -2.55 -6.23
C THR A 193 -1.90 -2.44 -5.54
N LEU A 194 -2.22 -3.42 -4.70
CA LEU A 194 -3.30 -3.33 -3.73
C LEU A 194 -2.77 -2.63 -2.48
N PHE A 195 -3.45 -1.57 -2.03
CA PHE A 195 -3.20 -0.92 -0.75
C PHE A 195 -4.40 -1.14 0.16
N ILE A 196 -4.15 -1.37 1.45
CA ILE A 196 -5.17 -1.40 2.51
C ILE A 196 -4.64 -0.51 3.64
N ARG A 197 -5.42 0.51 4.03
CA ARG A 197 -5.06 1.44 5.12
C ARG A 197 -6.10 1.47 6.22
N ALA A 198 -5.62 1.38 7.45
CA ALA A 198 -6.30 1.87 8.64
C ALA A 198 -6.31 3.41 8.63
N TRP A 199 -7.41 3.99 9.10
CA TRP A 199 -7.61 5.44 9.19
C TRP A 199 -8.14 5.80 10.58
N LYS A 200 -7.33 6.54 11.35
CA LYS A 200 -7.75 7.24 12.57
C LYS A 200 -8.03 8.70 12.21
N LYS A 201 -9.31 9.10 12.22
CA LYS A 201 -9.75 10.43 11.74
C LYS A 201 -9.39 11.55 12.72
N TRP A 202 -9.59 11.31 14.01
CA TRP A 202 -9.60 12.37 15.04
C TRP A 202 -8.31 12.49 15.85
N ALA A 203 -8.04 13.72 16.30
CA ALA A 203 -6.94 14.09 17.17
C ALA A 203 -7.30 13.81 18.63
N ASN A 204 -6.97 12.61 19.12
CA ASN A 204 -7.20 12.15 20.48
C ASN A 204 -6.21 11.02 20.86
N ASN A 205 -6.14 10.69 22.15
CA ASN A 205 -5.30 9.59 22.67
C ASN A 205 -5.98 8.21 22.52
N GLY A 206 -7.04 8.10 21.72
CA GLY A 206 -7.68 6.81 21.46
C GLY A 206 -6.77 5.91 20.62
N THR A 207 -6.96 4.60 20.80
CA THR A 207 -6.27 3.53 20.06
C THR A 207 -7.26 2.87 19.12
N GLY A 208 -6.85 2.70 17.86
CA GLY A 208 -7.50 1.82 16.89
C GLY A 208 -6.56 0.66 16.55
N ILE A 209 -7.10 -0.56 16.60
CA ILE A 209 -6.44 -1.78 16.15
C ILE A 209 -7.26 -2.33 14.98
N PHE A 210 -6.56 -2.74 13.93
CA PHE A 210 -7.16 -3.13 12.66
C PHE A 210 -6.55 -4.47 12.26
N ASP A 211 -7.35 -5.52 12.37
CA ASP A 211 -6.91 -6.90 12.12
C ASP A 211 -7.38 -7.30 10.72
N LEU A 212 -6.46 -7.82 9.92
CA LEU A 212 -6.71 -8.29 8.56
C LEU A 212 -6.31 -9.76 8.45
N ASP A 213 -7.09 -10.53 7.69
CA ASP A 213 -6.81 -11.94 7.39
C ASP A 213 -7.43 -12.32 6.03
N SER A 214 -6.94 -13.41 5.43
CA SER A 214 -7.57 -14.16 4.34
C SER A 214 -7.81 -13.31 3.09
N ILE A 215 -6.93 -12.33 2.89
CA ILE A 215 -6.92 -11.42 1.76
C ILE A 215 -6.65 -12.21 0.49
N SER A 216 -7.54 -12.11 -0.49
CA SER A 216 -7.38 -12.79 -1.77
C SER A 216 -7.76 -11.91 -2.94
N LEU A 217 -6.98 -12.02 -4.03
CA LEU A 217 -7.29 -11.45 -5.32
C LEU A 217 -7.31 -12.56 -6.36
N VAL A 218 -8.51 -13.08 -6.64
CA VAL A 218 -8.69 -14.30 -7.43
C VAL A 218 -9.13 -13.98 -8.85
N GLY A 219 -8.39 -14.48 -9.83
CA GLY A 219 -8.70 -14.32 -11.26
C GLY A 219 -7.76 -15.12 -12.14
N PRO A 220 -7.74 -14.88 -13.46
CA PRO A 220 -6.86 -15.59 -14.38
C PRO A 220 -5.39 -15.42 -14.00
N ALA A 221 -4.63 -16.51 -14.04
CA ALA A 221 -3.18 -16.46 -13.86
C ALA A 221 -2.55 -15.52 -14.92
N PRO A 222 -1.62 -14.63 -14.52
CA PRO A 222 -0.86 -13.84 -15.47
C PRO A 222 -0.02 -14.76 -16.36
N SER A 223 0.15 -14.39 -17.64
CA SER A 223 0.96 -15.18 -18.57
C SER A 223 2.40 -15.29 -18.08
N PRO A 224 3.07 -16.46 -18.19
CA PRO A 224 4.50 -16.57 -17.87
C PRO A 224 5.38 -15.69 -18.77
N PHE A 225 4.87 -15.21 -19.91
CA PHE A 225 5.53 -14.23 -20.78
C PHE A 225 5.23 -12.77 -20.42
N ASP A 226 4.27 -12.53 -19.51
CA ASP A 226 3.99 -11.21 -18.93
C ASP A 226 4.74 -10.99 -17.60
N ILE A 227 5.43 -12.02 -17.07
CA ILE A 227 6.40 -11.87 -15.99
C ILE A 227 7.54 -10.98 -16.48
N SER A 228 7.48 -9.69 -16.14
CA SER A 228 8.50 -8.72 -16.49
C SER A 228 9.86 -9.10 -15.88
N ALA A 229 10.95 -8.73 -16.55
CA ALA A 229 12.28 -9.31 -16.40
C ALA A 229 12.99 -9.16 -15.03
N ALA A 230 12.31 -8.67 -13.99
CA ALA A 230 12.83 -8.57 -12.64
C ALA A 230 13.15 -9.96 -12.03
N GLU A 231 12.31 -10.97 -12.29
CA GLU A 231 12.48 -12.31 -11.71
C GLU A 231 13.62 -13.11 -12.39
N ALA A 232 13.87 -12.86 -13.68
CA ALA A 232 14.97 -13.48 -14.43
C ALA A 232 16.37 -13.04 -13.94
N ALA A 233 16.47 -11.88 -13.27
CA ALA A 233 17.73 -11.38 -12.73
C ALA A 233 18.23 -12.17 -11.49
N VAL A 234 17.31 -12.77 -10.72
CA VAL A 234 17.65 -13.46 -9.46
C VAL A 234 18.29 -14.84 -9.70
N VAL A 235 17.97 -15.50 -10.82
CA VAL A 235 18.41 -16.88 -11.10
C VAL A 235 19.81 -16.96 -11.73
N THR A 236 20.39 -15.83 -12.16
CA THR A 236 21.64 -15.82 -12.96
C THR A 236 22.90 -15.40 -12.19
N SER A 237 22.79 -15.12 -10.89
CA SER A 237 23.92 -14.71 -10.02
C SER A 237 24.35 -15.80 -9.04
N ALA A 238 24.53 -17.03 -9.52
CA ALA A 238 25.26 -18.07 -8.79
C ALA A 238 26.77 -17.96 -9.09
N PRO A 239 27.62 -17.50 -8.15
CA PRO A 239 29.06 -17.53 -8.33
C PRO A 239 29.54 -18.95 -8.05
N ALA A 240 29.91 -19.68 -9.09
CA ALA A 240 30.81 -20.80 -8.93
C ALA A 240 32.23 -20.26 -8.73
N GLU A 241 32.86 -20.48 -7.57
CA GLU A 241 34.27 -20.89 -7.49
C GLU A 241 34.59 -21.52 -6.11
N ASN A 242 35.52 -22.47 -6.11
CA ASN A 242 36.00 -23.20 -4.93
C ASN A 242 37.33 -22.66 -4.41
N ALA A 243 37.67 -23.06 -3.18
CA ALA A 243 39.02 -23.14 -2.61
C ALA A 243 39.60 -21.84 -1.96
N PRO A 244 40.68 -21.95 -1.16
CA PRO A 244 40.50 -22.32 0.25
C PRO A 244 41.17 -21.38 1.27
N ALA A 245 40.93 -21.65 2.55
CA ALA A 245 41.32 -20.83 3.70
C ALA A 245 42.82 -20.48 3.80
N SER A 246 43.10 -19.29 4.34
CA SER A 246 44.41 -18.89 4.88
C SER A 246 44.24 -18.36 6.30
N ALA A 247 44.90 -18.99 7.27
CA ALA A 247 44.84 -18.62 8.68
C ALA A 247 45.90 -17.55 9.04
N PRO A 248 45.58 -16.55 9.89
CA PRO A 248 46.57 -15.69 10.53
C PRO A 248 47.27 -16.37 11.73
N PRO A 249 48.49 -15.92 12.10
CA PRO A 249 49.37 -16.60 13.06
C PRO A 249 49.06 -16.30 14.54
N ALA A 250 49.64 -17.12 15.42
CA ALA A 250 49.47 -17.05 16.87
C ALA A 250 50.66 -16.40 17.62
N ALA A 251 50.40 -16.05 18.89
CA ALA A 251 51.37 -15.79 19.98
C ALA A 251 52.14 -14.44 19.94
N PRO A 252 52.63 -13.92 21.09
CA PRO A 252 52.78 -14.58 22.40
C PRO A 252 52.03 -13.95 23.58
N ALA A 253 52.08 -14.66 24.71
CA ALA A 253 51.58 -14.26 26.02
C ALA A 253 52.73 -13.73 26.91
N GLU A 254 52.39 -12.97 27.96
CA GLU A 254 53.27 -12.69 29.10
C GLU A 254 52.48 -12.87 30.43
N ASP A 255 53.12 -13.54 31.39
CA ASP A 255 52.88 -13.44 32.86
C ASP A 255 53.07 -11.97 33.34
N GLU A 256 52.84 -11.49 34.56
CA GLU A 256 52.54 -12.02 35.91
C GLU A 256 51.63 -10.92 36.59
N ALA A 257 51.05 -11.00 37.78
CA ALA A 257 51.11 -11.93 38.91
C ALA A 257 49.77 -11.93 39.70
N ALA A 258 49.80 -12.34 40.97
CA ALA A 258 48.69 -12.28 41.91
C ALA A 258 48.87 -11.20 42.99
N GLU A 259 47.77 -10.65 43.52
CA GLU A 259 47.64 -10.38 44.97
C GLU A 259 46.23 -10.67 45.48
N THR A 260 46.17 -11.23 46.68
CA THR A 260 45.01 -11.46 47.58
C THR A 260 45.63 -11.42 49.00
N PRO A 261 44.88 -11.31 50.12
CA PRO A 261 43.44 -11.12 50.28
C PRO A 261 43.04 -10.02 51.30
N ALA A 262 41.73 -9.73 51.40
CA ALA A 262 41.15 -9.22 52.64
C ALA A 262 39.67 -9.66 52.77
N ASP A 263 39.40 -10.39 53.86
CA ASP A 263 38.09 -10.90 54.27
C ASP A 263 37.30 -9.81 55.04
N GLN A 264 36.05 -9.53 54.66
CA GLN A 264 35.04 -8.96 55.56
C GLN A 264 33.61 -9.46 55.23
N SER A 265 33.10 -10.28 56.13
CA SER A 265 31.68 -10.59 56.29
C SER A 265 30.85 -9.37 56.71
N LEU A 266 29.64 -9.17 56.16
CA LEU A 266 28.37 -9.22 56.94
C LEU A 266 27.09 -9.01 56.10
N SER A 267 26.00 -9.56 56.64
CA SER A 267 24.60 -9.08 56.55
C SER A 267 23.83 -9.19 55.22
N THR A 268 22.95 -10.19 55.21
CA THR A 268 21.67 -10.22 54.49
C THR A 268 20.80 -8.99 54.76
N SER A 269 20.20 -8.43 53.70
CA SER A 269 19.01 -7.58 53.78
C SER A 269 18.07 -7.94 52.62
N VAL A 270 16.81 -8.24 52.93
CA VAL A 270 15.76 -8.50 51.95
C VAL A 270 14.99 -7.20 51.72
N GLY A 271 14.97 -6.72 50.46
CA GLY A 271 14.21 -5.57 50.01
C GLY A 271 13.53 -5.87 48.66
N PRO A 272 12.37 -5.24 48.37
CA PRO A 272 11.51 -5.67 47.26
C PRO A 272 12.08 -5.32 45.88
N ALA A 273 11.67 -6.09 44.88
CA ALA A 273 12.13 -5.97 43.50
C ALA A 273 11.71 -4.64 42.85
N THR A 274 12.70 -3.87 42.41
CA THR A 274 12.53 -2.89 41.33
C THR A 274 12.56 -3.61 39.99
N ALA A 275 11.51 -3.46 39.19
CA ALA A 275 11.47 -3.94 37.82
C ALA A 275 12.55 -3.23 36.97
N PRO A 276 13.15 -3.91 35.96
CA PRO A 276 14.01 -3.25 35.00
C PRO A 276 13.21 -2.21 34.19
N PRO A 277 13.85 -1.14 33.71
CA PRO A 277 13.20 -0.20 32.81
C PRO A 277 12.80 -0.89 31.51
N VAL A 278 11.61 -0.56 31.00
CA VAL A 278 11.18 -0.97 29.65
C VAL A 278 12.08 -0.27 28.64
N GLU A 279 12.87 -1.05 27.89
CA GLU A 279 13.59 -0.52 26.74
C GLU A 279 12.57 -0.19 25.64
N ASP A 280 12.43 1.11 25.38
CA ASP A 280 11.55 1.68 24.36
C ASP A 280 12.13 1.37 22.97
N THR A 281 11.86 0.15 22.48
CA THR A 281 12.32 -0.39 21.18
C THR A 281 11.63 0.33 20.03
N ARG A 282 11.99 1.60 19.84
CA ARG A 282 11.56 2.39 18.70
C ARG A 282 12.22 1.85 17.45
N LEU A 283 11.42 1.31 16.54
CA LEU A 283 11.85 1.01 15.18
C LEU A 283 12.55 2.23 14.56
N PRO A 284 13.61 2.02 13.75
CA PRO A 284 14.24 3.12 13.04
C PRO A 284 13.20 3.77 12.13
N VAL A 285 12.93 5.06 12.37
CA VAL A 285 12.10 5.87 11.47
C VAL A 285 12.77 5.90 10.10
N SER A 286 12.22 5.14 9.15
CA SER A 286 12.51 5.20 7.71
C SER A 286 12.02 6.54 7.14
N GLY A 287 12.70 7.61 7.56
CA GLY A 287 12.27 8.99 7.35
C GLY A 287 13.15 10.05 7.99
N ARG A 288 14.21 9.68 8.74
CA ARG A 288 15.20 10.67 9.23
C ARG A 288 16.67 10.26 9.10
N GLY A 289 17.02 9.72 7.92
CA GLY A 289 18.37 9.96 7.40
C GLY A 289 18.61 11.47 7.30
N ALA A 290 19.81 11.94 7.63
CA ALA A 290 20.22 13.32 7.39
C ALA A 290 20.32 13.54 5.87
N ASN A 291 19.21 13.98 5.27
CA ASN A 291 19.02 13.95 3.82
C ASN A 291 19.73 15.10 3.10
N GLU A 292 21.07 15.04 2.99
CA GLU A 292 21.81 15.89 2.04
C GLU A 292 21.26 15.71 0.60
N HIS A 293 20.78 14.51 0.26
CA HIS A 293 20.11 14.23 -1.01
C HIS A 293 18.72 14.87 -1.19
N VAL A 294 17.93 15.08 -0.12
CA VAL A 294 16.64 15.81 -0.23
C VAL A 294 16.90 17.31 -0.32
N SER A 295 17.94 17.83 0.34
CA SER A 295 18.41 19.20 0.06
C SER A 295 18.81 19.36 -1.41
N TYR A 296 19.46 18.37 -2.03
CA TYR A 296 19.73 18.38 -3.47
C TYR A 296 18.46 18.32 -4.33
N LEU A 297 17.48 17.46 -4.01
CA LEU A 297 16.22 17.36 -4.78
C LEU A 297 15.36 18.63 -4.68
N ILE A 298 15.26 19.23 -3.49
CA ILE A 298 14.54 20.50 -3.28
C ILE A 298 15.29 21.64 -3.98
N ALA A 299 16.62 21.72 -3.83
CA ALA A 299 17.43 22.74 -4.50
C ALA A 299 17.38 22.61 -6.03
N SER A 300 17.44 21.41 -6.60
CA SER A 300 17.33 21.20 -8.05
C SER A 300 15.93 21.51 -8.56
N SER A 301 14.87 21.21 -7.79
CA SER A 301 13.49 21.56 -8.15
C SER A 301 13.27 23.08 -8.15
N ILE A 302 13.82 23.78 -7.16
CA ILE A 302 13.81 25.25 -7.09
C ILE A 302 14.61 25.85 -8.27
N LEU A 303 15.78 25.27 -8.59
CA LEU A 303 16.60 25.72 -9.72
C LEU A 303 15.88 25.50 -11.07
N LEU A 304 15.17 24.38 -11.24
CA LEU A 304 14.38 24.08 -12.42
C LEU A 304 13.19 25.05 -12.56
N LEU A 305 12.46 25.32 -11.47
CA LEU A 305 11.38 26.31 -11.47
C LEU A 305 11.88 27.72 -11.79
N LEU A 306 13.04 28.12 -11.26
CA LEU A 306 13.69 29.39 -11.61
C LEU A 306 14.09 29.45 -13.09
N ALA A 307 14.66 28.36 -13.63
CA ALA A 307 15.04 28.29 -15.04
C ALA A 307 13.81 28.39 -15.97
N LEU A 308 12.71 27.70 -15.64
CA LEU A 308 11.44 27.79 -16.37
C LEU A 308 10.83 29.18 -16.29
N PHE A 309 10.86 29.82 -15.11
CA PHE A 309 10.35 31.18 -14.93
C PHE A 309 11.16 32.22 -15.71
N VAL A 310 12.50 32.15 -15.68
CA VAL A 310 13.38 33.01 -16.49
C VAL A 310 13.16 32.78 -17.98
N GLY A 311 12.97 31.52 -18.41
CA GLY A 311 12.63 31.18 -19.78
C GLY A 311 11.32 31.82 -20.24
N ALA A 312 10.25 31.71 -19.43
CA ALA A 312 8.95 32.31 -19.71
C ALA A 312 9.03 33.85 -19.80
N VAL A 313 9.68 34.52 -18.83
CA VAL A 313 9.85 35.98 -18.84
C VAL A 313 10.66 36.43 -20.08
N THR A 314 11.70 35.70 -20.45
CA THR A 314 12.52 36.01 -21.64
C THR A 314 11.71 35.87 -22.93
N ALA A 315 10.86 34.84 -23.03
CA ALA A 315 9.95 34.68 -24.17
C ALA A 315 8.95 35.84 -24.28
N THR A 316 8.28 36.21 -23.18
CA THR A 316 7.31 37.32 -23.15
C THR A 316 7.97 38.68 -23.46
N MET A 317 9.21 38.91 -23.01
CA MET A 317 9.95 40.12 -23.39
C MET A 317 10.33 40.13 -24.87
N ARG A 318 10.69 38.97 -25.45
CA ARG A 318 11.01 38.87 -26.88
C ARG A 318 9.81 39.18 -27.78
N GLU A 319 8.62 38.68 -27.43
CA GLU A 319 7.38 39.00 -28.15
C GLU A 319 7.07 40.50 -28.12
N ARG A 320 7.24 41.17 -26.97
CA ARG A 320 7.03 42.63 -26.86
C ARG A 320 8.01 43.43 -27.71
N VAL A 321 9.29 43.04 -27.77
CA VAL A 321 10.30 43.74 -28.59
C VAL A 321 10.03 43.55 -30.09
N SER A 322 9.47 42.41 -30.51
CA SER A 322 9.05 42.19 -31.90
C SER A 322 7.77 42.96 -32.28
N ALA A 323 6.90 43.30 -31.31
CA ALA A 323 5.66 44.04 -31.58
C ALA A 323 5.87 45.55 -31.79
N ASP A 324 6.96 46.13 -31.26
CA ASP A 324 7.30 47.56 -31.35
C ASP A 324 8.32 47.89 -32.47
N ALA A 325 8.64 46.94 -33.36
CA ALA A 325 9.47 47.20 -34.52
C ALA A 325 8.71 48.11 -35.52
N PRO A 326 9.13 49.36 -35.77
CA PRO A 326 8.42 50.24 -36.68
C PRO A 326 8.55 49.73 -38.11
N ASP A 327 7.43 49.62 -38.83
CA ASP A 327 7.40 49.33 -40.26
C ASP A 327 8.18 50.42 -41.02
N ILE A 328 9.43 50.11 -41.38
CA ILE A 328 10.25 50.96 -42.24
C ILE A 328 9.75 50.78 -43.68
N ASN A 329 8.65 51.47 -44.00
CA ASN A 329 8.08 51.54 -45.34
C ASN A 329 9.08 52.28 -46.26
N LEU A 330 9.97 51.50 -46.87
CA LEU A 330 10.91 51.98 -47.89
C LEU A 330 10.12 52.32 -49.15
N GLY A 331 9.70 53.58 -49.21
CA GLY A 331 8.90 54.13 -50.29
C GLY A 331 9.53 53.92 -51.67
N ASP A 332 8.66 53.44 -52.56
CA ASP A 332 8.82 53.23 -53.99
C ASP A 332 9.75 54.24 -54.71
N GLY A 333 10.92 53.73 -55.13
CA GLY A 333 11.90 54.46 -55.94
C GLY A 333 11.54 54.43 -57.42
N GLY A 334 10.48 55.14 -57.81
CA GLY A 334 10.07 55.30 -59.21
C GLY A 334 11.09 56.12 -60.03
N ILE A 335 11.30 55.67 -61.27
CA ILE A 335 12.20 56.26 -62.29
C ILE A 335 11.47 57.38 -63.05
#